data_AF-A0A3Q9HQ68-F1
#
_entry.id   AF-A0A3Q9HQ68-F1
#
_cell.length_a   1.000
_cell.length_b   1.000
_cell.length_c   1.000
_cell.angle_alpha   90.00
_cell.angle_beta   90.00
_cell.angle_gamma   90.00
#
_symmetry.space_group_name_H-M   'P 1'
#
loop_
_entity.id
_entity.type
_entity.pdbx_description
1 polymer ?
#
loop_
_entity_poly.entity_id
_entity_poly.type
_entity_poly.pdbx_seq_one_letter_code
_entity_poly.pdbx_strand_id
1 'polypeptide(L)'
;MGKVVHPNTKRVIYRLARIAGHTNAIKKMVEEGRDCSEILIQIAAVKSALNNVGKLILKDHINHCVVKAIEENNTEILEDLQDAIDKFVK
;
A
#
# COMPACT_ATOMS: atom_id res chain seq x y z
N MET A 1 3.45 -17.75 -8.65
CA MET A 1 3.27 -16.28 -8.71
C MET A 1 4.47 -15.68 -9.41
N GLY A 2 4.31 -15.25 -10.67
CA GLY A 2 5.37 -14.57 -11.43
C GLY A 2 5.68 -13.19 -10.85
N LYS A 3 6.89 -12.69 -11.11
CA LYS A 3 7.34 -11.35 -10.69
C LYS A 3 6.44 -10.29 -11.36
N VAL A 4 5.48 -9.73 -10.63
CA VAL A 4 4.66 -8.61 -11.13
C VAL A 4 5.52 -7.35 -11.06
N VAL A 5 5.94 -6.85 -12.21
CA VAL A 5 6.68 -5.57 -12.29
C VAL A 5 5.66 -4.45 -12.26
N HIS A 6 5.55 -3.76 -11.12
CA HIS A 6 4.67 -2.59 -11.03
C HIS A 6 5.30 -1.44 -11.81
N PRO A 7 4.57 -0.75 -12.72
CA PRO A 7 5.10 0.43 -13.40
C PRO A 7 5.55 1.51 -12.39
N ASN A 8 4.92 1.54 -11.21
CA ASN A 8 5.26 2.45 -10.13
C ASN A 8 6.24 1.87 -9.09
N THR A 9 6.95 0.76 -9.36
CA THR A 9 7.81 0.05 -8.37
C THR A 9 8.75 1.01 -7.64
N LYS A 10 9.50 1.86 -8.35
CA LYS A 10 10.41 2.83 -7.74
C LYS A 10 9.70 3.83 -6.81
N ARG A 11 8.52 4.31 -7.23
CA ARG A 11 7.71 5.26 -6.46
C ARG A 11 7.14 4.62 -5.20
N VAL A 12 6.70 3.37 -5.28
CA VAL A 12 6.24 2.56 -4.14
C VAL A 12 7.37 2.39 -3.13
N ILE A 13 8.54 1.93 -3.59
CA ILE A 13 9.72 1.74 -2.72
C ILE A 13 10.09 3.05 -2.01
N TYR A 14 10.17 4.17 -2.73
CA TYR A 14 10.50 5.46 -2.14
C TYR A 14 9.50 5.90 -1.07
N ARG A 15 8.20 5.69 -1.31
CA ARG A 15 7.15 6.02 -0.32
C ARG A 15 7.24 5.13 0.91
N LEU A 16 7.47 3.83 0.72
CA LEU A 16 7.65 2.88 1.83
C LEU A 16 8.89 3.23 2.68
N ALA A 17 10.00 3.63 2.04
CA ALA A 17 11.20 4.07 2.75
C ALA A 17 10.93 5.32 3.63
N ARG A 18 10.16 6.29 3.11
CA ARG A 18 9.74 7.46 3.89
C ARG A 18 8.83 7.08 5.06
N ILE A 19 7.88 6.18 4.84
CA ILE A 19 6.99 5.66 5.89
C ILE A 19 7.81 4.99 7.00
N ALA A 20 8.80 4.15 6.65
CA ALA A 20 9.69 3.53 7.62
C ALA A 20 10.45 4.58 8.47
N GLY A 21 10.95 5.64 7.84
CA GLY A 21 11.56 6.77 8.53
C GLY A 21 10.61 7.47 9.51
N HIS A 22 9.35 7.70 9.10
CA HIS A 22 8.32 8.27 9.98
C HIS A 22 8.00 7.35 11.16
N THR A 23 7.86 6.04 10.94
CA THR A 23 7.61 5.08 12.03
C THR A 23 8.77 5.08 13.04
N ASN A 24 10.02 5.18 12.57
CA ASN A 24 11.18 5.34 13.45
C ASN A 24 11.15 6.65 14.24
N ALA A 25 10.66 7.74 13.65
CA ALA A 25 10.48 9.00 14.37
C ALA A 25 9.40 8.86 15.46
N ILE A 26 8.27 8.21 15.18
CA ILE A 26 7.22 7.92 16.17
C ILE A 26 7.78 7.10 17.34
N LYS A 27 8.59 6.08 17.05
CA LYS A 27 9.27 5.29 18.09
C LYS A 27 10.08 6.20 19.03
N LYS A 28 10.87 7.12 18.49
CA LYS A 28 11.64 8.08 19.31
C LYS A 28 10.74 8.98 20.14
N MET A 29 9.62 9.46 19.58
CA MET A 29 8.65 10.26 20.34
C MET A 29 8.12 9.51 21.57
N VAL A 30 7.90 8.20 21.45
CA VAL A 30 7.49 7.34 22.58
C VAL A 30 8.62 7.21 23.60
N GLU A 31 9.85 6.96 23.15
CA GLU A 31 11.04 6.85 24.01
C GLU A 31 11.33 8.16 24.78
N GLU A 32 11.06 9.30 24.16
CA GLU A 32 11.19 10.65 24.73
C GLU A 32 10.03 11.04 25.66
N GLY A 33 8.98 10.22 25.76
CA GLY A 33 7.82 10.50 26.60
C GLY A 33 6.96 11.67 26.10
N ARG A 34 6.89 11.88 24.78
CA ARG A 34 6.04 12.93 24.19
C ARG A 34 4.55 12.69 24.43
N ASP A 35 3.78 13.77 24.29
CA ASP A 35 2.34 13.76 24.52
C ASP A 35 1.61 12.72 23.63
N CYS A 36 0.63 12.04 24.22
CA CYS A 36 -0.11 10.97 23.56
C CYS A 36 -0.88 11.48 22.32
N SER A 37 -1.42 12.71 22.36
CA SER A 37 -2.15 13.27 21.23
C SER A 37 -1.22 13.54 20.03
N GLU A 38 0.01 14.00 20.29
CA GLU A 38 1.02 14.20 19.24
C GLU A 38 1.42 12.88 18.58
N ILE A 39 1.63 11.83 19.38
CA ILE A 39 1.95 10.48 18.89
C ILE A 39 0.81 9.94 18.02
N LEU A 40 -0.44 10.07 18.47
CA LEU A 40 -1.62 9.62 17.72
C LEU A 40 -1.77 10.36 16.38
N ILE A 41 -1.48 11.66 16.32
CA ILE A 41 -1.47 12.43 15.08
C ILE A 41 -0.44 11.86 14.09
N GLN A 42 0.77 11.53 14.55
CA GLN A 42 1.81 10.98 13.68
C GLN A 42 1.45 9.56 13.20
N ILE A 43 0.86 8.72 14.05
CA ILE A 43 0.35 7.41 13.67
C ILE A 43 -0.74 7.55 12.58
N ALA A 44 -1.66 8.51 12.73
CA ALA A 44 -2.68 8.78 11.72
C ALA A 44 -2.07 9.21 10.38
N ALA A 45 -1.00 10.01 10.40
CA ALA A 45 -0.26 10.38 9.20
C ALA A 45 0.40 9.18 8.51
N VAL A 46 1.00 8.26 9.28
CA VAL A 46 1.56 7.00 8.74
C VAL A 46 0.47 6.11 8.15
N LYS A 47 -0.67 5.95 8.83
CA LYS A 47 -1.82 5.19 8.32
C LYS A 47 -2.31 5.76 6.98
N SER A 48 -2.45 7.07 6.88
CA SER A 48 -2.84 7.75 5.64
C SER A 48 -1.81 7.53 4.52
N ALA A 49 -0.51 7.60 4.83
CA ALA A 49 0.55 7.33 3.87
C ALA A 49 0.53 5.88 3.36
N LEU A 50 0.33 4.90 4.25
CA LEU A 50 0.17 3.48 3.87
C LEU A 50 -1.04 3.27 2.96
N ASN A 51 -2.19 3.86 3.29
CA ASN A 51 -3.38 3.79 2.45
C ASN A 51 -3.12 4.34 1.04
N ASN A 52 -2.36 5.44 0.93
CA ASN A 52 -2.01 6.01 -0.38
C ASN A 52 -1.02 5.15 -1.18
N VAL A 53 -0.15 4.40 -0.52
CA VAL A 53 0.70 3.40 -1.19
C VAL A 53 -0.12 2.21 -1.65
N GLY A 54 -1.01 1.68 -0.80
CA GLY A 54 -1.89 0.56 -1.14
C GLY A 54 -2.80 0.88 -2.33
N LYS A 55 -3.40 2.09 -2.37
CA LYS A 55 -4.19 2.56 -3.54
C LYS A 55 -3.39 2.57 -4.84
N LEU A 56 -2.10 2.94 -4.78
CA LEU A 56 -1.24 2.96 -5.95
C LEU A 56 -0.97 1.54 -6.47
N ILE A 57 -0.67 0.60 -5.56
CA ILE A 57 -0.46 -0.81 -5.90
C ILE A 57 -1.75 -1.43 -6.44
N LEU A 58 -2.89 -1.14 -5.81
CA LEU A 58 -4.19 -1.65 -6.24
C LEU A 58 -4.54 -1.17 -7.65
N LYS A 59 -4.29 0.10 -7.98
CA LYS A 59 -4.49 0.62 -9.34
C LYS A 59 -3.63 -0.14 -10.36
N ASP A 60 -2.36 -0.39 -10.04
CA ASP A 60 -1.47 -1.16 -10.91
C ASP A 60 -1.95 -2.61 -11.06
N HIS A 61 -2.52 -3.20 -10.00
CA HIS A 61 -3.07 -4.56 -10.01
C HIS A 61 -4.35 -4.66 -10.85
N ILE A 62 -5.29 -3.73 -10.69
CA ILE A 62 -6.52 -3.64 -11.50
C ILE A 62 -6.16 -3.61 -13.00
N ASN A 63 -5.26 -2.70 -13.39
CA ASN A 63 -4.87 -2.56 -14.79
C ASN A 63 -4.29 -3.86 -15.36
N HIS A 64 -3.40 -4.53 -14.61
CA HIS A 64 -2.82 -5.80 -15.07
C HIS A 64 -3.84 -6.93 -15.13
N CYS A 65 -4.67 -7.13 -14.11
CA CYS A 65 -5.65 -8.22 -14.09
C CYS A 65 -6.71 -8.06 -15.16
N VAL A 66 -7.21 -6.84 -15.39
CA VAL A 66 -8.22 -6.57 -16.43
C VAL A 66 -7.63 -6.81 -17.83
N VAL A 67 -6.43 -6.29 -18.11
CA VAL A 67 -5.77 -6.52 -19.42
C VAL A 67 -5.53 -8.00 -19.65
N LYS A 68 -5.00 -8.71 -18.64
CA LYS A 68 -4.70 -10.14 -18.73
C LYS A 68 -5.96 -11.00 -18.90
N ALA A 69 -7.05 -10.67 -18.21
CA ALA A 69 -8.34 -11.37 -18.37
C ALA A 69 -8.89 -11.28 -19.80
N ILE A 70 -8.72 -10.11 -20.44
CA ILE A 70 -9.12 -9.89 -21.83
C ILE A 70 -8.19 -10.66 -22.80
N GLU A 71 -6.87 -10.53 -22.64
CA GLU A 71 -5.88 -11.17 -23.52
C GLU A 71 -5.96 -12.71 -23.48
N GLU A 72 -6.19 -13.28 -22.29
CA GLU A 72 -6.25 -14.73 -22.08
C GLU A 72 -7.67 -15.30 -22.19
N ASN A 73 -8.69 -14.45 -22.39
CA ASN A 73 -10.10 -14.80 -22.34
C ASN A 73 -10.46 -15.62 -21.08
N ASN A 74 -9.85 -15.26 -19.94
CA ASN A 74 -9.98 -15.96 -18.67
C ASN A 74 -10.52 -15.03 -17.59
N THR A 75 -11.77 -15.25 -17.21
CA THR A 75 -12.48 -14.43 -16.21
C THR A 75 -12.13 -14.80 -14.77
N GLU A 76 -11.53 -15.95 -14.51
CA GLU A 76 -11.06 -16.35 -13.16
C GLU A 76 -10.00 -15.37 -12.61
N ILE A 77 -9.26 -14.69 -13.49
CA ILE A 77 -8.28 -13.64 -13.12
C ILE A 77 -8.96 -12.45 -12.39
N LEU A 78 -10.26 -12.23 -12.63
CA LEU A 78 -11.02 -11.20 -11.94
C LEU A 78 -11.40 -11.59 -10.50
N GLU A 79 -11.45 -12.88 -10.19
CA GLU A 79 -11.67 -13.37 -8.82
C GLU A 79 -10.47 -13.02 -7.92
N ASP A 80 -9.25 -13.25 -8.41
CA ASP A 80 -8.01 -12.82 -7.74
C ASP A 80 -7.98 -11.31 -7.45
N LEU A 81 -8.49 -10.53 -8.42
CA LEU A 81 -8.58 -9.08 -8.26
C LEU A 81 -9.61 -8.69 -7.18
N GLN A 82 -10.77 -9.34 -7.17
CA GLN A 82 -11.82 -9.11 -6.17
C GLN A 82 -11.31 -9.42 -4.75
N ASP A 83 -10.62 -10.54 -4.59
CA ASP A 83 -9.98 -10.94 -3.34
C ASP A 83 -8.97 -9.90 -2.83
N ALA A 84 -8.18 -9.32 -3.73
CA ALA A 84 -7.21 -8.28 -3.39
C ALA A 84 -7.89 -6.97 -2.94
N ILE A 85 -9.01 -6.59 -3.58
CA ILE A 85 -9.81 -5.43 -3.21
C ILE A 85 -10.41 -5.62 -1.81
N ASP A 86 -11.03 -6.77 -1.54
CA ASP A 86 -11.69 -7.06 -0.27
C ASP A 86 -10.71 -7.03 0.92
N LYS A 87 -9.48 -7.50 0.71
CA LYS A 87 -8.41 -7.45 1.72
C LYS A 87 -7.89 -6.03 1.98
N PHE A 88 -7.98 -5.13 0.99
CA PHE A 88 -7.47 -3.77 1.12
C PHE A 88 -8.50 -2.78 1.68
N VAL A 89 -9.79 -3.02 1.44
CA VAL A 89 -10.89 -2.16 1.90
C VAL A 89 -11.27 -2.44 3.35
N LYS A 90 -11.05 -3.67 3.84
CA LYS A 90 -11.19 -4.02 5.27
C LYS A 90 -10.21 -3.24 6.15
#